data_AF-A0A8J7IIR4-F1
#
_entry.id   AF-A0A8J7IIR4-F1
#
_cell.length_a   1.000
_cell.length_b   1.000
_cell.length_c   1.000
_cell.angle_alpha   90.00
_cell.angle_beta   90.00
_cell.angle_gamma   90.00
#
_symmetry.space_group_name_H-M   'P 1'
#
loop_
_entity.id
_entity.type
_entity.pdbx_description
1 polymer ?
#
loop_
_entity_poly.entity_id
_entity_poly.type
_entity_poly.pdbx_seq_one_letter_code
_entity_poly.pdbx_strand_id
1 'polypeptide(L)'
;MQVRLAALVAAKVEGIRQSLNYSKLSDTVNLLLDAIKHKWDLKLSNLSQIETSETRVRLDKRHHDWLSQYGSQRGINIASATNLLISEYLAGNVSSFQTPLTKPVNQQPQIQTEITPIEQTQAIEKPKGQALMRSLKL
;
A
#
# COMPACT_ATOMS: atom_id res chain seq x y z
N MET A 1 9.60 10.87 -15.88
CA MET A 1 8.83 11.61 -14.85
C MET A 1 9.75 11.90 -13.68
N GLN A 2 9.55 13.01 -12.94
CA GLN A 2 10.43 13.42 -11.84
C GLN A 2 9.72 13.28 -10.49
N VAL A 3 10.46 12.87 -9.47
CA VAL A 3 9.99 12.80 -8.08
C VAL A 3 10.95 13.56 -7.18
N ARG A 4 10.41 14.10 -6.08
CA ARG A 4 11.21 14.77 -5.06
C ARG A 4 11.54 13.80 -3.92
N LEU A 5 12.82 13.62 -3.66
CA LEU A 5 13.33 12.92 -2.48
C LEU A 5 13.34 13.85 -1.26
N ALA A 6 13.07 13.29 -0.10
CA ALA A 6 13.29 13.94 1.18
C ALA A 6 14.79 14.16 1.38
N ALA A 7 15.17 15.26 2.04
CA ALA A 7 16.58 15.66 2.16
C ALA A 7 17.47 14.57 2.77
N LEU A 8 16.99 13.89 3.83
CA LEU A 8 17.72 12.79 4.47
C LEU A 8 17.89 11.58 3.54
N VAL A 9 16.86 11.27 2.75
CA VAL A 9 16.91 10.16 1.78
C VAL A 9 17.88 10.53 0.66
N ALA A 10 17.76 11.73 0.10
CA ALA A 10 18.66 12.22 -0.93
C ALA A 10 20.13 12.18 -0.47
N ALA A 11 20.40 12.60 0.77
CA ALA A 11 21.76 12.61 1.31
C ALA A 11 22.36 11.20 1.49
N LYS A 12 21.54 10.22 1.89
CA LYS A 12 21.98 8.81 1.95
C LYS A 12 22.19 8.21 0.56
N VAL A 13 21.27 8.49 -0.37
CA VAL A 13 21.39 8.03 -1.76
C VAL A 13 22.59 8.66 -2.46
N GLU A 14 22.92 9.91 -2.14
CA GLU A 14 24.14 10.57 -2.62
C GLU A 14 25.40 9.86 -2.12
N GLY A 15 25.43 9.46 -0.84
CA GLY A 15 26.49 8.61 -0.31
C GLY A 15 26.68 7.33 -1.13
N ILE A 16 25.58 6.64 -1.42
CA ILE A 16 25.58 5.41 -2.24
C ILE A 16 26.08 5.70 -3.66
N ARG A 17 25.62 6.79 -4.28
CA ARG A 17 26.03 7.20 -5.62
C ARG A 17 27.54 7.33 -5.70
N GLN A 18 28.16 8.00 -4.72
CA GLN A 18 29.60 8.18 -4.65
C GLN A 18 30.33 6.87 -4.39
N SER A 19 29.86 6.04 -3.45
CA SER A 19 30.47 4.73 -3.19
C SER A 19 30.45 3.79 -4.39
N LEU A 20 29.40 3.87 -5.22
CA LEU A 20 29.23 3.05 -6.42
C LEU A 20 29.76 3.73 -7.70
N ASN A 21 30.36 4.92 -7.59
CA ASN A 21 30.87 5.71 -8.72
C ASN A 21 29.85 6.00 -9.84
N TYR A 22 28.57 6.18 -9.49
CA TYR A 22 27.55 6.58 -10.46
C TYR A 22 27.65 8.08 -10.77
N SER A 23 27.49 8.46 -12.04
CA SER A 23 27.54 9.87 -12.46
C SER A 23 26.30 10.66 -12.00
N LYS A 24 25.11 10.05 -12.06
CA LYS A 24 23.84 10.74 -11.79
C LYS A 24 23.13 10.12 -10.59
N LEU A 25 22.52 10.97 -9.76
CA LEU A 25 21.70 10.52 -8.63
C LEU A 25 20.50 9.69 -9.10
N SER A 26 19.92 10.04 -10.25
CA SER A 26 18.79 9.31 -10.84
C SER A 26 19.13 7.84 -11.12
N ASP A 27 20.35 7.54 -11.57
CA ASP A 27 20.75 6.16 -11.88
C ASP A 27 20.83 5.32 -10.59
N THR A 28 21.39 5.89 -9.53
CA THR A 28 21.42 5.27 -8.20
C THR A 28 20.01 5.02 -7.66
N VAL A 29 19.09 5.97 -7.80
CA VAL A 29 17.69 5.79 -7.37
C VAL A 29 17.02 4.66 -8.14
N ASN A 30 17.19 4.60 -9.46
CA ASN A 30 16.62 3.52 -10.26
C ASN A 30 17.23 2.16 -9.88
N LEU A 31 18.55 2.09 -9.62
CA LEU A 31 19.20 0.87 -9.12
C LEU A 31 18.62 0.43 -7.77
N LEU A 32 18.43 1.35 -6.82
CA LEU A 32 17.84 1.03 -5.52
C LEU A 32 16.40 0.54 -5.66
N LEU A 33 15.62 1.14 -6.55
CA LEU A 33 14.26 0.69 -6.83
C LEU A 33 14.22 -0.69 -7.50
N ASP A 34 15.14 -0.98 -8.41
CA ASP A 34 15.32 -2.32 -8.98
C ASP A 34 15.69 -3.32 -7.87
N ALA A 35 16.62 -2.96 -6.98
CA ALA A 35 17.02 -3.79 -5.87
C ALA A 35 15.86 -4.09 -4.91
N ILE A 36 15.03 -3.09 -4.59
CA ILE A 36 13.82 -3.29 -3.77
C ILE A 36 12.83 -4.20 -4.49
N LYS A 37 12.54 -3.92 -5.76
CA LYS A 37 11.55 -4.66 -6.56
C LYS A 37 11.95 -6.13 -6.74
N HIS A 38 13.23 -6.38 -6.97
CA HIS A 38 13.79 -7.72 -7.22
C HIS A 38 14.39 -8.37 -5.97
N LYS A 39 14.28 -7.71 -4.80
CA LYS A 39 14.80 -8.18 -3.51
C LYS A 39 16.31 -8.48 -3.56
N TRP A 40 17.07 -7.63 -4.25
CA TRP A 40 18.52 -7.72 -4.26
C TRP A 40 19.10 -7.18 -2.95
N ASP A 41 19.98 -7.97 -2.37
CA ASP A 41 20.81 -7.55 -1.24
C ASP A 41 22.05 -6.83 -1.76
N LEU A 42 21.95 -5.52 -1.97
CA LEU A 42 23.09 -4.70 -2.31
C LEU A 42 23.96 -4.60 -1.06
N LYS A 43 25.19 -5.13 -1.12
CA LYS A 43 26.17 -5.04 -0.02
C LYS A 43 26.71 -3.62 0.12
N LEU A 44 25.85 -2.73 0.58
CA LEU A 44 26.12 -1.33 0.83
C LEU A 44 26.87 -1.19 2.17
N SER A 45 28.19 -1.34 2.10
CA SER A 45 29.07 -1.20 3.27
C SER A 45 29.47 0.26 3.46
N ASN A 46 29.53 0.76 4.70
CA ASN A 46 30.01 2.11 5.04
C ASN A 46 29.27 3.26 4.34
N LEU A 47 27.94 3.27 4.45
CA LEU A 47 27.12 4.36 3.93
C LEU A 47 27.35 5.66 4.70
N SER A 48 28.07 6.58 4.09
CA SER A 48 28.21 7.94 4.58
C SER A 48 27.02 8.78 4.12
N GLN A 49 26.44 9.58 5.00
CA GLN A 49 25.43 10.56 4.60
C GLN A 49 26.15 11.79 4.05
N ILE A 50 25.90 12.12 2.77
CA ILE A 50 26.54 13.24 2.09
C ILE A 50 25.45 14.24 1.72
N GLU A 51 25.57 15.48 2.18
CA GLU A 51 24.57 16.50 1.83
C GLU A 51 24.54 16.73 0.31
N THR A 52 23.32 16.88 -0.23
CA THR A 52 23.10 17.15 -1.65
C THR A 52 21.98 18.15 -1.83
N SER A 53 22.17 19.06 -2.80
CA SER A 53 21.12 19.96 -3.28
C SER A 53 20.21 19.28 -4.30
N GLU A 54 20.64 18.15 -4.88
CA GLU A 54 19.89 17.41 -5.87
C GLU A 54 18.84 16.53 -5.17
N THR A 55 17.61 17.06 -5.07
CA THR A 55 16.47 16.33 -4.47
C THR A 55 15.45 15.89 -5.50
N ARG A 56 15.57 16.32 -6.77
CA ARG A 56 14.66 15.95 -7.85
C ARG A 56 15.32 14.94 -8.75
N VAL A 57 14.77 13.73 -8.78
CA VAL A 57 15.34 12.61 -9.54
C VAL A 57 14.35 12.14 -10.59
N ARG A 58 14.88 11.74 -11.74
CA ARG A 58 14.09 11.18 -12.84
C ARG A 58 13.95 9.67 -12.61
N LEU A 59 12.70 9.22 -12.60
CA LEU A 59 12.40 7.79 -12.58
C LEU A 59 12.20 7.26 -13.99
N ASP A 60 12.68 6.03 -14.20
CA ASP A 60 12.32 5.24 -15.37
C ASP A 60 10.84 4.92 -15.38
N LYS A 61 10.28 4.77 -16.58
CA LYS A 61 8.84 4.49 -16.77
C LYS A 61 8.40 3.26 -15.97
N ARG A 62 9.21 2.19 -15.98
CA ARG A 62 8.93 0.95 -15.24
C ARG A 62 8.79 1.15 -13.73
N HIS A 63 9.57 2.06 -13.16
CA HIS A 63 9.54 2.37 -11.73
C HIS A 63 8.39 3.30 -11.42
N HIS A 64 8.16 4.30 -12.27
CA HIS A 64 7.03 5.21 -12.13
C HIS A 64 5.70 4.45 -12.10
N ASP A 65 5.47 3.56 -13.07
CA ASP A 65 4.20 2.82 -13.18
C ASP A 65 4.00 1.89 -11.96
N TRP A 66 5.06 1.19 -11.55
CA TRP A 66 5.05 0.36 -10.36
C TRP A 66 4.77 1.15 -9.07
N LEU A 67 5.47 2.28 -8.88
CA LEU A 67 5.29 3.14 -7.71
C LEU A 67 3.93 3.84 -7.70
N SER A 68 3.39 4.18 -8.87
CA SER A 68 2.04 4.73 -9.03
C SER A 68 0.98 3.72 -8.57
N GLN A 69 1.10 2.46 -9.00
CA GLN A 69 0.22 1.39 -8.53
C GLN A 69 0.37 1.15 -7.03
N TYR A 70 1.62 1.08 -6.53
CA TYR A 70 1.92 0.90 -5.11
C TYR A 70 1.32 2.01 -4.24
N GLY A 71 1.47 3.27 -4.69
CA GLY A 71 0.94 4.44 -4.01
C GLY A 71 -0.58 4.46 -4.01
N SER A 72 -1.20 4.15 -5.15
CA SER A 72 -2.67 4.09 -5.29
C SER A 72 -3.30 3.06 -4.34
N GLN A 73 -2.69 1.88 -4.19
CA GLN A 73 -3.15 0.84 -3.25
C GLN A 73 -3.10 1.27 -1.78
N ARG A 74 -2.25 2.25 -1.44
CA ARG A 74 -2.01 2.72 -0.07
C ARG A 74 -2.51 4.15 0.17
N GLY A 75 -3.13 4.78 -0.83
CA GLY A 75 -3.57 6.17 -0.74
C GLY A 75 -2.44 7.18 -0.59
N ILE A 76 -1.22 6.88 -1.06
CA ILE A 76 -0.07 7.79 -0.99
C ILE A 76 0.41 8.20 -2.38
N ASN A 77 0.98 9.40 -2.49
CA ASN A 77 1.54 9.87 -3.75
C ASN A 77 2.87 9.16 -4.08
N ILE A 78 3.31 9.27 -5.34
CA ILE A 78 4.51 8.59 -5.86
C ILE A 78 5.79 9.05 -5.12
N ALA A 79 5.90 10.33 -4.77
CA ALA A 79 7.07 10.83 -4.05
C ALA A 79 7.15 10.23 -2.64
N SER A 80 6.03 10.17 -1.92
CA SER A 80 5.93 9.51 -0.62
C SER A 80 6.23 8.02 -0.71
N ALA A 81 5.69 7.32 -1.72
CA ALA A 81 5.99 5.91 -1.97
C ALA A 81 7.48 5.67 -2.23
N THR A 82 8.11 6.51 -3.06
CA THR A 82 9.54 6.43 -3.37
C THR A 82 10.39 6.62 -2.11
N ASN A 83 10.11 7.68 -1.34
CA ASN A 83 10.86 7.97 -0.12
C ASN A 83 10.69 6.88 0.94
N LEU A 84 9.47 6.34 1.10
CA LEU A 84 9.19 5.27 2.03
C LEU A 84 10.01 4.02 1.70
N LEU A 85 9.88 3.52 0.47
CA LEU A 85 10.53 2.27 0.05
C LEU A 85 12.06 2.37 0.12
N ILE A 86 12.64 3.48 -0.33
CA ILE A 86 14.08 3.69 -0.23
C ILE A 86 14.51 3.80 1.24
N SER A 87 13.75 4.51 2.09
CA SER A 87 14.08 4.62 3.51
C SER A 87 14.04 3.26 4.22
N GLU A 88 13.04 2.44 3.94
CA GLU A 88 12.91 1.09 4.50
C GLU A 88 14.06 0.19 4.07
N TYR A 89 14.41 0.23 2.78
CA TYR A 89 15.55 -0.52 2.25
C TYR A 89 16.86 -0.13 2.93
N LEU A 90 17.13 1.17 3.05
CA LEU A 90 18.34 1.69 3.67
C LEU A 90 18.38 1.54 5.20
N ALA A 91 17.23 1.34 5.84
CA ALA A 91 17.13 1.02 7.25
C ALA A 91 17.35 -0.47 7.54
N GLY A 92 17.48 -1.32 6.52
CA GLY A 92 17.60 -2.77 6.67
C GLY A 92 16.26 -3.46 6.98
N ASN A 93 15.14 -2.74 6.90
CA ASN A 93 13.80 -3.28 7.06
C ASN A 93 13.32 -3.91 5.75
N VAL A 94 14.03 -4.94 5.27
CA VAL A 94 13.53 -5.85 4.22
C VAL A 94 12.55 -6.85 4.84
N SER A 95 11.58 -6.36 5.61
CA SER A 95 10.44 -7.19 6.02
C SER A 95 9.54 -7.36 4.79
N SER A 96 9.26 -8.61 4.46
CA SER A 96 8.54 -9.06 3.27
C SER A 96 7.38 -8.15 2.89
N PHE A 97 7.52 -7.41 1.78
CA PHE A 97 6.39 -6.77 1.09
C PHE A 97 5.49 -7.86 0.50
N GLN A 98 4.68 -8.50 1.34
CA GLN A 98 3.47 -9.17 0.89
C GLN A 98 2.48 -8.07 0.57
N THR A 99 2.30 -7.79 -0.72
CA THR A 99 1.03 -7.22 -1.19
C THR A 99 -0.09 -8.07 -0.59
N PRO A 100 -1.03 -7.50 0.18
CA PRO A 100 -2.23 -8.25 0.52
C PRO A 100 -2.90 -8.60 -0.82
N LEU A 101 -2.83 -9.87 -1.19
CA LEU A 101 -3.64 -10.43 -2.26
C LEU A 101 -5.06 -10.19 -1.80
N THR A 102 -5.70 -9.15 -2.33
CA THR A 102 -7.09 -8.85 -2.08
C THR A 102 -7.85 -10.04 -2.65
N LYS A 103 -8.20 -11.01 -1.80
CA LYS A 103 -9.19 -12.02 -2.15
C LYS A 103 -10.43 -11.22 -2.59
N PRO A 104 -11.01 -11.47 -3.77
CA PRO A 104 -12.27 -10.84 -4.11
C PRO A 104 -13.26 -11.24 -3.02
N VAL A 105 -13.72 -10.24 -2.26
CA VAL A 105 -14.91 -10.39 -1.42
C VAL A 105 -16.03 -10.65 -2.41
N ASN A 106 -16.46 -11.91 -2.47
CA ASN A 106 -17.62 -12.33 -3.23
C ASN A 106 -18.84 -11.70 -2.53
N GLN A 107 -19.15 -10.45 -2.88
CA GLN A 107 -20.39 -9.80 -2.46
C GLN A 107 -21.52 -10.51 -3.20
N GLN A 108 -22.08 -11.55 -2.57
CA GLN A 108 -23.39 -12.05 -2.94
C GLN A 108 -24.41 -10.94 -2.64
N PRO A 109 -25.22 -10.52 -3.62
CA PRO A 109 -26.31 -9.59 -3.38
C PRO A 109 -27.33 -10.24 -2.44
N GLN A 110 -27.58 -9.63 -1.27
CA GLN A 110 -28.75 -9.96 -0.46
C GLN A 110 -30.00 -9.47 -1.21
N ILE A 111 -30.67 -10.39 -1.88
CA ILE A 111 -32.03 -10.18 -2.37
C ILE A 111 -32.98 -10.63 -1.24
N GLN A 112 -33.65 -9.67 -0.63
CA GLN A 112 -34.83 -9.90 0.19
C GLN A 112 -36.05 -10.14 -0.73
N THR A 113 -36.97 -10.97 -0.22
CA THR A 113 -38.41 -11.12 -0.52
C THR A 113 -38.84 -12.31 -1.41
N GLU A 114 -39.55 -13.29 -0.80
CA GLU A 114 -40.90 -13.82 -1.17
C GLU A 114 -41.23 -15.13 -0.38
N ILE A 115 -42.00 -15.08 0.72
CA ILE A 115 -43.42 -15.49 0.94
C ILE A 115 -43.85 -16.96 0.56
N THR A 116 -44.08 -17.79 1.59
CA THR A 116 -45.02 -18.97 1.79
C THR A 116 -44.90 -20.28 1.00
N PRO A 117 -45.51 -21.41 1.46
CA PRO A 117 -45.83 -21.92 2.82
C PRO A 117 -45.34 -23.39 3.03
N ILE A 118 -45.49 -23.96 4.25
CA ILE A 118 -45.98 -25.34 4.56
C ILE A 118 -45.85 -25.58 6.08
N GLU A 119 -46.98 -25.91 6.69
CA GLU A 119 -47.19 -26.43 8.06
C GLU A 119 -46.50 -27.78 8.33
N GLN A 120 -45.98 -27.97 9.54
CA GLN A 120 -46.27 -29.14 10.40
C GLN A 120 -45.71 -28.96 11.84
N THR A 121 -46.62 -28.52 12.72
CA THR A 121 -46.92 -28.89 14.12
C THR A 121 -45.91 -29.71 14.97
N GLN A 122 -45.52 -29.14 16.13
CA GLN A 122 -45.75 -29.63 17.52
C GLN A 122 -45.03 -28.70 18.52
N ALA A 123 -45.73 -27.76 19.18
CA ALA A 123 -46.28 -27.82 20.55
C ALA A 123 -45.17 -27.65 21.64
N ILE A 124 -45.15 -26.63 22.51
CA ILE A 124 -46.09 -26.34 23.62
C ILE A 124 -45.77 -24.95 24.25
N GLU A 125 -46.83 -24.30 24.76
CA GLU A 125 -46.92 -23.23 25.78
C GLU A 125 -46.50 -21.77 25.50
N LYS A 126 -47.52 -20.96 25.23
CA LYS A 126 -47.66 -19.57 25.73
C LYS A 126 -48.49 -19.61 27.01
N PRO A 127 -48.36 -18.64 27.95
CA PRO A 127 -49.34 -17.54 27.85
C PRO A 127 -48.87 -16.15 28.35
N LYS A 128 -49.61 -15.15 27.85
CA LYS A 128 -49.90 -13.79 28.39
C LYS A 128 -48.91 -12.65 28.13
N GLY A 129 -49.32 -11.78 27.20
CA GLY A 129 -48.79 -10.44 27.01
C GLY A 129 -49.07 -9.91 25.60
N GLN A 130 -50.31 -9.46 25.38
CA GLN A 130 -50.84 -8.81 24.15
C GLN A 130 -49.85 -7.74 23.63
N ALA A 131 -49.42 -7.70 22.36
CA ALA A 131 -50.13 -7.53 21.10
C ALA A 131 -50.93 -6.22 20.97
N LEU A 132 -50.80 -5.65 19.75
CA LEU A 132 -51.60 -4.59 19.09
C LEU A 132 -51.04 -3.17 19.28
N MET A 133 -50.12 -2.74 18.42
CA MET A 133 -50.33 -2.28 17.03
C MET A 133 -51.41 -1.20 16.86
N ARG A 134 -50.93 -0.06 16.34
CA ARG A 134 -51.51 0.76 15.27
C ARG A 134 -52.86 1.45 15.50
N SER A 135 -52.93 2.60 14.82
CA SER A 135 -54.11 3.44 14.54
C SER A 135 -54.48 4.36 15.72
N LEU A 136 -54.67 5.67 15.58
CA LEU A 136 -55.29 6.41 14.49
C LEU A 136 -54.71 7.83 14.34
N LYS A 137 -54.94 8.34 13.13
CA LYS A 137 -54.81 9.69 12.60
C LYS A 137 -55.73 10.70 13.30
N LEU A 138 -55.21 11.87 13.69
CA LEU A 138 -55.69 13.26 13.46
C LEU A 138 -54.87 14.24 14.31
#